data_AF-A0A0K9CN77-F1
#
_entry.id   AF-A0A0K9CN77-F1
#
_cell.length_a   1.000
_cell.length_b   1.000
_cell.length_c   1.000
_cell.angle_alpha   90.00
_cell.angle_beta   90.00
_cell.angle_gamma   90.00
#
_symmetry.space_group_name_H-M   'P 1'
#
loop_
_entity.id
_entity.type
_entity.pdbx_description
1 polymer ?
#
loop_
_entity_poly.entity_id
_entity_poly.type
_entity_poly.pdbx_seq_one_letter_code
_entity_poly.pdbx_strand_id
1 'polypeptide(L)'
;MGRDLKLGVFYNSKLKLSDEVNANILSIIACGISGENLAFNNLNLAYTELQGTLYYAIKDLPNEVFSPVNLREFSDIIVSSIDRYTLNHKLFIESFLEWNKTKYKWQGNSIIADFGKEGELKIDFEKEGDKLVFKELKN
;
A
#
# COMPACT_ATOMS: atom_id res chain seq x y z
N MET A 1 -10.03 15.66 23.26
CA MET A 1 -10.22 15.48 21.81
C MET A 1 -11.50 14.70 21.45
N GLY A 2 -11.63 13.40 21.78
CA GLY A 2 -12.84 12.62 21.42
C GLY A 2 -14.16 13.10 22.06
N ARG A 3 -14.13 13.55 23.33
CA ARG A 3 -15.29 14.15 24.02
C ARG A 3 -15.65 15.53 23.48
N ASP A 4 -14.65 16.30 23.05
CA ASP A 4 -14.84 17.63 22.45
C ASP A 4 -15.49 17.53 21.06
N LEU A 5 -15.25 16.41 20.36
CA LEU A 5 -15.91 16.06 19.10
C LEU A 5 -17.30 15.41 19.27
N LYS A 6 -17.82 15.31 20.51
CA LYS A 6 -19.09 14.63 20.85
C LYS A 6 -19.17 13.18 20.34
N LEU A 7 -18.05 12.52 20.09
CA LEU A 7 -18.04 11.13 19.67
C LEU A 7 -18.39 10.26 20.88
N GLY A 8 -19.42 9.42 20.73
CA GLY A 8 -19.83 8.48 21.76
C GLY A 8 -18.67 7.57 22.15
N VAL A 9 -18.49 7.34 23.45
CA VAL A 9 -17.40 6.49 23.93
C VAL A 9 -17.72 5.04 23.54
N PHE A 10 -16.88 4.43 22.70
CA PHE A 10 -17.05 3.04 22.26
C PHE A 10 -16.64 2.08 23.38
N TYR A 11 -17.55 1.77 24.31
CA TYR A 11 -17.27 0.85 25.41
C TYR A 11 -17.37 -0.65 25.04
N ASN A 12 -18.03 -0.99 23.93
CA ASN A 12 -18.28 -2.38 23.53
C ASN A 12 -17.82 -2.63 22.08
N SER A 13 -16.52 -2.86 21.84
CA SER A 13 -16.08 -3.35 20.53
C SER A 13 -16.49 -4.82 20.37
N LYS A 14 -17.20 -5.13 19.29
CA LYS A 14 -17.48 -6.53 18.91
C LYS A 14 -16.27 -7.21 18.27
N LEU A 15 -15.32 -6.40 17.79
CA LEU A 15 -14.07 -6.85 17.17
C LEU A 15 -12.91 -6.49 18.10
N LYS A 16 -12.19 -7.52 18.58
CA LYS A 16 -10.93 -7.32 19.30
C LYS A 16 -9.80 -7.15 18.29
N LEU A 17 -8.95 -6.16 18.52
CA LEU A 17 -7.75 -5.98 17.72
C LEU A 17 -6.71 -7.06 18.05
N SER A 18 -5.96 -7.47 17.04
CA SER A 18 -4.81 -8.38 17.12
C SER A 18 -3.72 -7.89 16.17
N ASP A 19 -2.57 -8.57 16.14
CA ASP A 19 -1.52 -8.26 15.16
C ASP A 19 -2.03 -8.46 13.71
N GLU A 20 -2.88 -9.47 13.50
CA GLU A 20 -3.51 -9.79 12.23
C GLU A 20 -4.67 -8.85 11.86
N VAL A 21 -5.41 -8.35 12.85
CA VAL A 21 -6.54 -7.43 12.66
C VAL A 21 -6.31 -6.19 13.51
N ASN A 22 -5.42 -5.32 13.04
CA ASN A 22 -5.03 -4.09 13.72
C ASN A 22 -5.68 -2.84 13.10
N ALA A 23 -5.54 -1.70 13.78
CA ALA A 23 -6.13 -0.44 13.37
C ALA A 23 -5.61 0.08 12.01
N ASN A 24 -4.38 -0.26 11.60
CA ASN A 24 -3.89 0.10 10.26
C ASN A 24 -4.71 -0.61 9.18
N ILE A 25 -4.89 -1.94 9.33
CA ILE A 25 -5.63 -2.76 8.38
C ILE A 25 -7.07 -2.29 8.28
N LEU A 26 -7.74 -2.07 9.41
CA LEU A 26 -9.13 -1.59 9.41
C LEU A 26 -9.26 -0.19 8.79
N SER A 27 -8.30 0.71 9.03
CA SER A 27 -8.33 2.06 8.45
C SER A 27 -8.11 2.04 6.93
N ILE A 28 -7.21 1.18 6.44
CA ILE A 28 -7.00 0.99 5.00
C ILE A 28 -8.25 0.39 4.35
N ILE A 29 -8.86 -0.62 4.96
CA ILE A 29 -10.13 -1.20 4.46
C ILE A 29 -11.21 -0.14 4.43
N ALA A 30 -11.35 0.67 5.49
CA ALA A 30 -12.33 1.75 5.54
C ALA A 30 -12.12 2.77 4.40
N CYS A 31 -10.88 3.12 4.08
CA CYS A 31 -10.57 3.96 2.93
C CYS A 31 -10.94 3.25 1.61
N GLY A 32 -10.57 1.98 1.45
CA GLY A 32 -10.85 1.21 0.24
C GLY A 32 -12.34 1.02 -0.06
N ILE A 33 -13.16 0.77 0.97
CA ILE A 33 -14.63 0.58 0.79
C ILE A 33 -15.38 1.90 0.58
N SER A 34 -14.75 3.05 0.83
CA SER A 34 -15.40 4.36 0.62
C SER A 34 -15.74 4.61 -0.85
N GLY A 35 -14.96 4.02 -1.77
CA GLY A 35 -15.03 4.32 -3.20
C GLY A 35 -14.49 5.71 -3.58
N GLU A 36 -13.96 6.46 -2.61
CA GLU A 36 -13.36 7.78 -2.82
C GLU A 36 -11.85 7.69 -3.04
N ASN A 37 -11.31 8.68 -3.75
CA ASN A 37 -9.86 8.87 -3.91
C ASN A 37 -9.25 9.43 -2.62
N LEU A 38 -8.81 8.53 -1.74
CA LEU A 38 -8.26 8.85 -0.43
C LEU A 38 -6.79 8.41 -0.32
N ALA A 39 -5.93 9.28 0.20
CA ALA A 39 -4.59 8.91 0.65
C ALA A 39 -4.61 8.68 2.16
N PHE A 40 -4.22 7.48 2.60
CA PHE A 40 -4.16 7.12 4.00
C PHE A 40 -2.74 7.22 4.54
N ASN A 41 -2.60 7.75 5.75
CA ASN A 41 -1.36 7.67 6.51
C ASN A 41 -1.66 7.58 8.01
N ASN A 42 -0.65 7.18 8.79
CA ASN A 42 -0.69 7.25 10.24
C ASN A 42 0.52 8.02 10.77
N LEU A 43 0.35 8.64 11.93
CA LEU A 43 1.40 9.34 12.64
C LEU A 43 1.56 8.71 14.02
N ASN A 44 2.74 8.19 14.31
CA ASN A 44 3.08 7.72 15.64
C ASN A 44 3.38 8.93 16.54
N LEU A 45 2.58 9.10 17.58
CA LEU A 45 2.61 10.21 18.53
C LEU A 45 3.29 9.83 19.86
N ALA A 46 4.02 8.70 19.91
CA ALA A 46 4.65 8.16 21.13
C ALA A 46 5.59 9.15 21.85
N TYR A 47 6.08 10.19 21.17
CA TYR A 47 6.96 11.22 21.72
C TYR A 47 6.30 12.60 21.84
N THR A 48 4.98 12.64 21.86
CA THR A 48 4.19 13.87 22.04
C THR A 48 3.34 13.78 23.30
N GLU A 49 2.88 14.92 23.82
CA GLU A 49 1.99 14.97 25.01
C GLU A 49 0.68 14.20 24.81
N LEU A 50 0.22 14.01 23.57
CA LEU A 50 -1.01 13.29 23.24
C LEU A 50 -0.87 11.77 23.41
N GLN A 51 0.32 11.21 23.14
CA GLN A 51 0.61 9.76 23.06
C GLN A 51 -0.32 8.97 22.09
N GLY A 52 0.13 7.82 21.59
CA GLY A 52 -0.69 6.93 20.71
C GLY A 52 -0.43 7.08 19.21
N THR A 53 -1.42 6.77 18.37
CA THR A 53 -1.32 6.83 16.91
C THR A 53 -2.51 7.58 16.33
N LEU A 54 -2.24 8.58 15.49
CA LEU A 54 -3.27 9.28 14.72
C LEU A 54 -3.41 8.62 13.35
N TYR A 55 -4.60 8.17 13.03
CA TYR A 55 -4.98 7.63 11.72
C TYR A 55 -5.77 8.69 10.97
N TYR A 56 -5.37 9.00 9.74
CA TYR A 56 -6.05 10.01 8.94
C TYR A 56 -6.05 9.67 7.46
N ALA A 57 -7.10 10.11 6.77
CA ALA A 57 -7.21 10.07 5.32
C ALA A 57 -7.25 11.51 4.80
N ILE A 58 -6.54 11.75 3.71
CA ILE A 58 -6.57 13.02 2.97
C ILE A 58 -7.48 12.82 1.76
N LYS A 59 -8.48 13.69 1.64
CA LYS A 59 -9.39 13.77 0.49
C LYS A 59 -9.04 14.97 -0.40
N ASP A 60 -9.66 15.03 -1.57
CA ASP A 60 -9.53 16.13 -2.53
C ASP A 60 -8.08 16.37 -3.01
N LEU A 61 -7.27 15.31 -3.03
CA LEU A 61 -5.94 15.34 -3.65
C LEU A 61 -6.07 15.43 -5.19
N PRO A 62 -5.07 16.00 -5.89
CA PRO A 62 -5.06 16.02 -7.34
C PRO A 62 -5.25 14.62 -7.94
N ASN A 63 -6.07 14.49 -8.98
CA ASN A 63 -6.39 13.20 -9.60
C ASN A 63 -5.14 12.50 -10.16
N GLU A 64 -4.09 13.25 -10.46
CA GLU A 64 -2.78 12.77 -10.90
C GLU A 64 -2.16 11.84 -9.85
N VAL A 65 -2.42 12.05 -8.55
CA VAL A 65 -1.96 11.16 -7.47
C VAL A 65 -2.54 9.75 -7.59
N PHE A 66 -3.74 9.62 -8.17
CA PHE A 66 -4.46 8.36 -8.32
C PHE A 66 -4.43 7.82 -9.75
N SER A 67 -3.70 8.49 -10.63
CA SER A 67 -3.61 8.12 -12.04
C SER A 67 -2.53 7.06 -12.24
N PRO A 68 -2.71 6.12 -13.19
CA PRO A 68 -1.65 5.20 -13.57
C PRO A 68 -0.37 5.95 -13.96
N VAL A 69 0.77 5.36 -13.61
CA VAL A 69 2.12 5.83 -13.87
C VAL A 69 2.76 5.09 -15.04
N ASN A 70 3.72 5.75 -15.68
CA ASN A 70 4.52 5.19 -16.77
C ASN A 70 5.55 4.15 -16.25
N LEU A 71 6.22 3.43 -17.16
CA LEU A 71 7.14 2.34 -16.81
C LEU A 71 8.28 2.82 -15.90
N ARG A 72 8.86 4.00 -16.19
CA ARG A 72 9.96 4.57 -15.41
C ARG A 72 9.50 4.88 -13.98
N GLU A 73 8.42 5.64 -13.84
CA GLU A 73 7.86 6.00 -12.54
C GLU A 73 7.45 4.76 -11.73
N PHE A 74 6.84 3.78 -12.38
CA PHE A 74 6.49 2.50 -11.77
C PHE A 74 7.73 1.79 -11.20
N SER A 75 8.81 1.73 -11.99
CA SER A 75 10.08 1.12 -11.59
C SER A 75 10.70 1.84 -10.40
N ASP A 76 10.74 3.17 -10.43
CA ASP A 76 11.29 4.01 -9.36
C ASP A 76 10.49 3.85 -8.05
N ILE A 77 9.16 3.76 -8.14
CA ILE A 77 8.29 3.54 -6.97
C ILE A 77 8.53 2.16 -6.35
N ILE A 78 8.69 1.11 -7.16
CA ILE A 78 8.97 -0.24 -6.63
C ILE A 78 10.28 -0.23 -5.83
N VAL A 79 11.37 0.22 -6.44
CA VAL A 79 12.70 0.20 -5.80
C VAL A 79 12.69 1.04 -4.54
N SER A 80 12.21 2.28 -4.62
CA SER A 80 12.18 3.17 -3.46
C SER A 80 11.30 2.69 -2.33
N SER A 81 10.18 2.01 -2.62
CA SER A 81 9.29 1.48 -1.59
C SER A 81 9.87 0.27 -0.89
N ILE A 82 10.50 -0.64 -1.64
CA ILE A 82 11.14 -1.84 -1.09
C ILE A 82 12.34 -1.48 -0.22
N ASP A 83 13.13 -0.48 -0.62
CA ASP A 83 14.28 -0.02 0.17
C ASP A 83 13.87 0.67 1.48
N ARG A 84 12.69 1.33 1.51
CA ARG A 84 12.25 2.14 2.65
C ARG A 84 11.36 1.39 3.63
N TYR A 85 10.64 0.37 3.18
CA TYR A 85 9.58 -0.27 3.96
C TYR A 85 9.73 -1.78 3.99
N THR A 86 9.41 -2.38 5.12
CA THR A 86 9.29 -3.84 5.23
C THR A 86 7.98 -4.30 4.60
N LEU A 87 8.05 -4.73 3.34
CA LEU A 87 6.89 -5.11 2.53
C LEU A 87 6.86 -6.60 2.25
N ASN A 88 5.66 -7.14 2.01
CA ASN A 88 5.55 -8.39 1.25
C ASN A 88 5.74 -8.04 -0.24
N HIS A 89 6.92 -8.31 -0.80
CA HIS A 89 7.29 -7.81 -2.13
C HIS A 89 6.33 -8.30 -3.21
N LYS A 90 5.94 -9.57 -3.18
CA LYS A 90 4.96 -10.15 -4.11
C LYS A 90 3.62 -9.41 -4.04
N LEU A 91 3.04 -9.33 -2.85
CA LEU A 91 1.73 -8.72 -2.66
C LEU A 91 1.74 -7.23 -3.05
N PHE A 92 2.80 -6.51 -2.67
CA PHE A 92 2.96 -5.11 -3.03
C PHE A 92 3.03 -4.90 -4.54
N ILE A 93 3.91 -5.63 -5.23
CA ILE A 93 4.12 -5.46 -6.68
C ILE A 93 2.87 -5.86 -7.47
N GLU A 94 2.23 -7.00 -7.15
CA GLU A 94 1.00 -7.40 -7.82
C GLU A 94 -0.13 -6.39 -7.57
N SER A 95 -0.31 -5.92 -6.34
CA SER A 95 -1.32 -4.89 -6.03
C SER A 95 -1.05 -3.58 -6.77
N PHE A 96 0.22 -3.20 -6.93
CA PHE A 96 0.59 -1.99 -7.64
C PHE A 96 0.38 -2.13 -9.15
N LEU A 97 0.66 -3.30 -9.75
CA LEU A 97 0.33 -3.60 -11.15
C LEU A 97 -1.17 -3.50 -11.42
N GLU A 98 -1.99 -4.08 -10.52
CA GLU A 98 -3.45 -4.03 -10.62
C GLU A 98 -3.97 -2.59 -10.51
N TRP A 99 -3.49 -1.83 -9.52
CA TRP A 99 -3.81 -0.41 -9.35
C TRP A 99 -3.42 0.41 -10.60
N ASN A 100 -2.24 0.12 -11.16
CA ASN A 100 -1.74 0.77 -12.37
C ASN A 100 -2.48 0.33 -13.65
N LYS A 101 -3.36 -0.68 -13.55
CA LYS A 101 -4.06 -1.30 -14.68
C LYS A 101 -3.09 -1.89 -15.72
N THR A 102 -1.90 -2.29 -15.28
CA THR A 102 -0.87 -2.91 -16.12
C THR A 102 -1.13 -4.41 -16.21
N LYS A 103 -1.28 -4.93 -17.42
CA LYS A 103 -1.43 -6.38 -17.63
C LYS A 103 -0.11 -7.07 -17.33
N TYR A 104 -0.17 -8.23 -16.67
CA TYR A 104 1.03 -9.00 -16.40
C TYR A 104 0.77 -10.51 -16.40
N LYS A 105 1.85 -11.28 -16.49
CA LYS A 105 1.85 -12.74 -16.35
C LYS A 105 3.05 -13.21 -15.54
N TRP A 106 2.88 -14.31 -14.83
CA TRP A 106 4.00 -15.02 -14.20
C TRP A 106 4.75 -15.88 -15.22
N GLN A 107 6.07 -15.87 -15.14
CA GLN A 107 6.99 -16.74 -15.87
C GLN A 107 8.05 -17.26 -14.90
N GLY A 108 7.80 -18.41 -14.30
CA GLY A 108 8.64 -18.92 -13.21
C GLY A 108 8.57 -18.00 -11.99
N ASN A 109 9.72 -17.56 -11.48
CA ASN A 109 9.81 -16.60 -10.38
C ASN A 109 9.86 -15.15 -10.85
N SER A 110 9.37 -14.87 -12.07
CA SER A 110 9.37 -13.53 -12.64
C SER A 110 7.97 -13.10 -13.02
N ILE A 111 7.69 -11.81 -12.93
CA ILE A 111 6.52 -11.18 -13.56
C ILE A 111 6.98 -10.50 -14.85
N ILE A 112 6.22 -10.66 -15.92
CA ILE A 112 6.36 -9.88 -17.16
C ILE A 112 5.16 -8.95 -17.26
N ALA A 113 5.39 -7.65 -17.13
CA ALA A 113 4.38 -6.59 -17.12
C ALA A 113 4.41 -5.79 -18.44
N ASP A 114 3.26 -5.64 -19.08
CA ASP A 114 3.09 -5.01 -20.39
C ASP A 114 2.67 -3.53 -20.22
N PHE A 115 3.60 -2.61 -20.46
CA PHE A 115 3.37 -1.16 -20.47
C PHE A 115 3.04 -0.63 -21.88
N GLY A 116 2.61 -1.51 -22.79
CA GLY A 116 2.18 -1.17 -24.13
C GLY A 116 3.31 -0.58 -24.96
N LYS A 117 3.21 0.72 -25.30
CA LYS A 117 4.20 1.39 -26.15
C LYS A 117 5.56 1.58 -25.48
N GLU A 118 5.62 1.50 -24.14
CA GLU A 118 6.86 1.64 -23.38
C GLU A 118 7.65 0.34 -23.27
N GLY A 119 7.06 -0.78 -23.70
CA GLY A 119 7.69 -2.11 -23.67
C GLY A 119 7.23 -2.98 -22.50
N GLU A 120 7.99 -4.04 -22.25
CA GLU A 120 7.71 -5.00 -21.18
C GLU A 120 8.72 -4.84 -20.05
N LEU A 121 8.23 -4.68 -18.81
CA LEU A 121 9.06 -4.73 -17.63
C LEU A 121 9.06 -6.15 -17.06
N LYS A 122 10.24 -6.76 -17.00
CA LYS A 122 10.48 -8.01 -16.28
C LYS A 122 10.91 -7.71 -14.84
N ILE A 123 10.19 -8.31 -13.89
CA ILE A 123 10.42 -8.19 -12.45
C ILE A 123 10.84 -9.55 -11.93
N ASP A 124 12.08 -9.70 -11.51
CA ASP A 124 12.62 -10.96 -11.00
C ASP A 124 12.49 -11.05 -9.48
N PHE A 125 12.09 -12.21 -9.00
CA PHE A 125 12.05 -12.55 -7.59
C PHE A 125 13.02 -13.69 -7.29
N GLU A 126 13.60 -13.67 -6.09
CA GLU A 126 14.27 -14.81 -5.49
C GLU A 126 13.41 -15.43 -4.38
N LYS A 127 13.67 -16.70 -4.09
CA LYS A 127 12.93 -17.46 -3.09
C LYS A 127 13.72 -17.47 -1.78
N GLU A 128 13.15 -16.88 -0.74
CA GLU A 128 13.67 -16.92 0.62
C GLU A 128 12.70 -17.69 1.52
N GLY A 129 12.99 -18.98 1.75
CA GLY A 129 12.04 -19.89 2.40
C GLY A 129 10.75 -19.99 1.58
N ASP A 130 9.61 -19.63 2.18
CA ASP A 130 8.31 -19.61 1.51
C ASP A 130 7.95 -18.24 0.90
N LYS A 131 8.85 -17.25 0.99
CA LYS A 131 8.62 -15.89 0.49
C LYS A 131 9.27 -15.69 -0.88
N LEU A 132 8.62 -14.88 -1.71
CA LEU A 132 9.23 -14.30 -2.92
C LEU A 132 9.67 -12.88 -2.61
N VAL A 133 10.96 -12.63 -2.77
CA VAL A 133 11.63 -11.37 -2.48
C VAL A 133 12.06 -10.77 -3.81
N PHE A 134 11.64 -9.54 -4.08
CA PHE A 134 12.13 -8.75 -5.21
C PHE A 134 13.66 -8.79 -5.29
N LYS A 135 14.17 -9.06 -6.50
CA LYS A 135 15.60 -9.13 -6.79
C LYS A 135 16.05 -7.98 -7.70
N GLU A 136 15.42 -7.85 -8.87
CA GLU A 136 15.82 -6.85 -9.87
C GLU A 136 14.71 -6.57 -10.90
N LEU A 137 14.86 -5.44 -11.60
CA LEU A 137 14.06 -5.04 -12.75
C LEU A 137 14.88 -5.15 -14.04
N LYS A 138 14.26 -5.59 -15.12
CA LYS A 138 14.85 -5.69 -16.47
C LYS A 138 13.86 -5.16 -17.49
N ASN A 139 14.28 -4.21 -18.31
CA ASN A 139 13.51 -3.62 -19.41
C ASN A 139 14.42 -3.49 -20.64
#